data_AF-A0A350DHW7-F1
#
_entry.id   AF-A0A350DHW7-F1
#
_cell.length_a   1.000
_cell.length_b   1.000
_cell.length_c   1.000
_cell.angle_alpha   90.00
_cell.angle_beta   90.00
_cell.angle_gamma   90.00
#
_symmetry.space_group_name_H-M   'P 1'
#
loop_
_entity.id
_entity.type
_entity.pdbx_description
1 polymer ?
#
loop_
_entity_poly.entity_id
_entity_poly.type
_entity_poly.pdbx_seq_one_letter_code
_entity_poly.pdbx_strand_id
1 'polypeptide(L)'
;MSQYWSPAVRELTPYVPGEQPRERVIKLNTNENPYPPAPGVSEALRNYAVDHLRLYPDPTSLALRETLADTYGVSVAETFVGNGSDEVLAFAFQAFFCHGAPLDVPSITYSFYPVYANLYGVELRKHPLNNQWEVDLDALANDSERSGVIFANPNAPTGHAHSLESIEALLKRVADRVVLIDEAYVDFGAESTVALVERYPNLLVTGTFSKSRSLAGLRLGYAIGSPELIEGLQRVKDSFNSYPVDSLASVVGIEALKDTQHFNACRDNVITTRERTRQRLEGLGFEVLPSKANFLLAQHPDFAGAQL
;
A
#
# COMPACT_ATOMS: atom_id res chain seq x y z
N MET A 1 -31.27 -11.11 9.28
CA MET A 1 -29.87 -11.56 9.16
C MET A 1 -29.80 -13.08 9.32
N SER A 2 -28.78 -13.74 8.74
CA SER A 2 -28.62 -15.20 8.81
C SER A 2 -28.34 -15.67 10.24
N GLN A 3 -29.00 -16.75 10.67
CA GLN A 3 -28.75 -17.40 11.97
C GLN A 3 -27.39 -18.12 12.03
N TYR A 4 -26.81 -18.43 10.87
CA TYR A 4 -25.54 -19.14 10.76
C TYR A 4 -24.31 -18.23 10.88
N TRP A 5 -24.51 -16.90 10.86
CA TRP A 5 -23.41 -15.95 11.04
C TRP A 5 -23.06 -15.82 12.51
N SER A 6 -21.75 -15.80 12.78
CA SER A 6 -21.24 -15.39 14.09
C SER A 6 -21.72 -13.97 14.41
N PRO A 7 -21.86 -13.61 15.70
CA PRO A 7 -22.27 -12.26 16.09
C PRO A 7 -21.41 -11.16 15.47
N ALA A 8 -20.08 -11.33 15.44
CA ALA A 8 -19.15 -10.35 14.86
C ALA A 8 -19.46 -10.05 13.38
N VAL A 9 -19.79 -11.06 12.57
CA VAL A 9 -20.14 -10.86 11.14
C VAL A 9 -21.37 -9.96 10.95
N ARG A 10 -22.27 -9.88 11.94
CA ARG A 10 -23.48 -9.04 11.87
C ARG A 10 -23.17 -7.56 12.00
N GLU A 11 -22.03 -7.20 12.58
CA GLU A 11 -21.60 -5.82 12.84
C GLU A 11 -20.65 -5.30 11.75
N LEU A 12 -20.13 -6.19 10.91
CA LEU A 12 -19.26 -5.83 9.80
C LEU A 12 -20.02 -5.01 8.76
N THR A 13 -19.42 -3.89 8.36
CA THR A 13 -19.80 -3.12 7.17
C THR A 13 -18.74 -3.37 6.10
N PRO A 14 -19.01 -4.22 5.09
CA PRO A 14 -18.03 -4.53 4.06
C PRO A 14 -17.63 -3.30 3.25
N TYR A 15 -16.44 -3.35 2.67
CA TYR A 15 -16.03 -2.37 1.66
C TYR A 15 -16.98 -2.38 0.47
N VAL A 16 -17.38 -1.19 0.04
CA VAL A 16 -18.13 -0.99 -1.21
C VAL A 16 -17.14 -0.48 -2.26
N PRO A 17 -16.75 -1.28 -3.25
CA PRO A 17 -15.86 -0.82 -4.31
C PRO A 17 -16.54 0.26 -5.14
N GLY A 18 -15.74 1.21 -5.64
CA GLY A 18 -16.21 2.15 -6.67
C GLY A 18 -16.67 1.41 -7.92
N GLU A 19 -17.61 2.03 -8.65
CA GLU A 19 -18.21 1.47 -9.86
C GLU A 19 -17.15 0.96 -10.84
N GLN A 20 -17.33 -0.26 -11.35
CA GLN A 20 -16.45 -0.85 -12.36
C GLN A 20 -17.19 -0.94 -13.70
N PRO A 21 -16.71 -0.24 -14.74
CA PRO A 21 -17.36 -0.26 -16.04
C PRO A 21 -17.26 -1.64 -16.68
N ARG A 22 -18.37 -2.13 -17.24
CA ARG A 22 -18.42 -3.38 -18.04
C ARG A 22 -18.24 -3.12 -19.54
N GLU A 23 -18.35 -1.86 -19.95
CA GLU A 23 -18.21 -1.41 -21.32
C GLU A 23 -16.79 -0.89 -21.59
N ARG A 24 -16.44 -0.76 -22.88
CA ARG A 24 -15.13 -0.24 -23.28
C ARG A 24 -15.06 1.26 -23.05
N VAL A 25 -14.51 1.67 -21.91
CA VAL A 25 -14.33 3.06 -21.52
C VAL A 25 -12.85 3.38 -21.23
N ILE A 26 -12.54 4.67 -21.12
CA ILE A 26 -11.27 5.12 -20.51
C ILE A 26 -11.39 4.91 -18.99
N LYS A 27 -10.70 3.89 -18.48
CA LYS A 27 -10.77 3.48 -17.07
C LYS A 27 -9.71 4.21 -16.25
N LEU A 28 -10.13 5.10 -15.34
CA LEU A 28 -9.25 5.93 -14.50
C LEU A 28 -9.69 5.94 -13.02
N ASN A 29 -10.44 4.93 -12.57
CA ASN A 29 -11.13 4.91 -11.27
C ASN A 29 -10.39 4.15 -10.15
N THR A 30 -9.43 3.26 -10.48
CA THR A 30 -8.74 2.42 -9.48
C THR A 30 -7.22 2.48 -9.57
N ASN A 31 -6.69 3.54 -10.19
CA ASN A 31 -5.27 3.86 -10.23
C ASN A 31 -4.41 2.73 -10.82
N GLU A 32 -4.92 1.97 -11.79
CA GLU A 32 -4.09 1.01 -12.53
C GLU A 32 -3.03 1.73 -13.37
N ASN A 33 -1.93 1.02 -13.64
CA ASN A 33 -0.90 1.53 -14.55
C ASN A 33 -1.41 1.44 -16.01
N PRO A 34 -1.27 2.50 -16.81
CA PRO A 34 -1.65 2.47 -18.22
C PRO A 34 -0.67 1.67 -19.09
N TYR A 35 0.50 1.30 -18.57
CA TYR A 35 1.54 0.57 -19.30
C TYR A 35 1.59 -0.91 -18.90
N PRO A 36 1.98 -1.82 -19.82
CA PRO A 36 2.18 -3.23 -19.50
C PRO A 36 3.33 -3.42 -18.50
N PRO A 37 3.38 -4.57 -17.79
CA PRO A 37 4.51 -4.92 -16.94
C PRO A 37 5.79 -5.12 -17.76
N ALA A 38 6.92 -5.28 -17.06
CA ALA A 38 8.23 -5.47 -17.68
C ALA A 38 8.23 -6.63 -18.70
N PRO A 39 8.97 -6.54 -19.82
CA PRO A 39 9.02 -7.60 -20.84
C PRO A 39 9.36 -8.99 -20.28
N GLY A 40 10.23 -9.06 -19.27
CA GLY A 40 10.59 -10.30 -18.57
C GLY A 40 9.38 -11.02 -17.95
N VAL A 41 8.33 -10.30 -17.55
CA VAL A 41 7.07 -10.90 -17.07
C VAL A 41 6.40 -11.71 -18.18
N SER A 42 6.33 -11.17 -19.39
CA SER A 42 5.72 -11.88 -20.53
C SER A 42 6.55 -13.09 -20.96
N GLU A 43 7.87 -13.04 -20.79
CA GLU A 43 8.75 -14.18 -21.02
C GLU A 43 8.57 -15.27 -19.95
N ALA A 44 8.58 -14.89 -18.68
CA ALA A 44 8.31 -15.82 -17.57
C ALA A 44 6.98 -16.55 -17.72
N LEU A 45 5.90 -15.83 -18.08
CA LEU A 45 4.59 -16.44 -18.30
C LEU A 45 4.60 -17.45 -19.46
N ARG A 46 5.29 -17.14 -20.57
CA ARG A 46 5.39 -18.06 -21.73
C ARG A 46 6.22 -19.30 -21.43
N ASN A 47 7.25 -19.15 -20.60
CA ASN A 47 8.21 -20.22 -20.29
C ASN A 47 7.85 -20.98 -19.01
N TYR A 48 6.76 -20.63 -18.33
CA TYR A 48 6.36 -21.28 -17.10
C TYR A 48 6.00 -22.74 -17.32
N ALA A 49 6.72 -23.66 -16.66
CA ALA A 49 6.44 -25.08 -16.75
C ALA A 49 5.11 -25.41 -16.06
N VAL A 50 4.05 -25.62 -16.85
CA VAL A 50 2.68 -25.90 -16.37
C VAL A 50 2.65 -27.06 -15.37
N ASP A 51 3.53 -28.05 -15.53
CA ASP A 51 3.67 -29.19 -14.61
C ASP A 51 3.96 -28.73 -13.16
N HIS A 52 4.65 -27.61 -12.94
CA HIS A 52 4.92 -27.06 -11.60
C HIS A 52 3.66 -26.67 -10.82
N LEU A 53 2.53 -26.42 -11.49
CA LEU A 53 1.26 -26.05 -10.83
C LEU A 53 0.71 -27.17 -9.93
N ARG A 54 1.21 -28.41 -10.04
CA ARG A 54 0.83 -29.51 -9.13
C ARG A 54 1.51 -29.45 -7.76
N LEU A 55 2.52 -28.59 -7.60
CA LEU A 55 3.34 -28.49 -6.39
C LEU A 55 2.90 -27.26 -5.58
N TYR A 56 2.96 -27.37 -4.25
CA TYR A 56 2.86 -26.19 -3.40
C TYR A 56 4.01 -25.22 -3.69
N PRO A 57 3.79 -23.90 -3.61
CA PRO A 57 4.85 -22.92 -3.73
C PRO A 57 5.78 -22.98 -2.51
N ASP A 58 6.89 -22.25 -2.57
CA ASP A 58 7.75 -22.06 -1.40
C ASP A 58 6.99 -21.30 -0.29
N PRO A 59 6.73 -21.90 0.88
CA PRO A 59 5.96 -21.28 1.96
C PRO A 59 6.65 -20.04 2.56
N THR A 60 7.96 -19.91 2.35
CA THR A 60 8.78 -18.79 2.80
C THR A 60 8.91 -17.70 1.74
N SER A 61 8.61 -18.04 0.48
CA SER A 61 8.79 -17.19 -0.70
C SER A 61 10.21 -16.60 -0.78
N LEU A 62 11.21 -17.43 -0.48
CA LEU A 62 12.60 -17.01 -0.26
C LEU A 62 13.16 -16.25 -1.46
N ALA A 63 13.04 -16.79 -2.67
CA ALA A 63 13.58 -16.16 -3.87
C ALA A 63 12.99 -14.76 -4.14
N LEU A 64 11.69 -14.57 -3.86
CA LEU A 64 11.05 -13.26 -3.99
C LEU A 64 11.51 -12.31 -2.89
N ARG A 65 11.65 -12.78 -1.65
CA ARG A 65 12.18 -11.98 -0.54
C ARG A 65 13.63 -11.57 -0.77
N GLU A 66 14.48 -12.46 -1.28
CA GLU A 66 15.85 -12.16 -1.69
C GLU A 66 15.89 -11.08 -2.77
N THR A 67 15.06 -11.19 -3.81
CA THR A 67 15.01 -10.19 -4.88
C THR A 67 14.53 -8.82 -4.36
N LEU A 68 13.56 -8.79 -3.44
CA LEU A 68 13.10 -7.57 -2.78
C LEU A 68 14.20 -6.98 -1.88
N ALA A 69 14.85 -7.81 -1.07
CA ALA A 69 15.96 -7.42 -0.21
C ALA A 69 17.08 -6.74 -1.01
N ASP A 70 17.50 -7.36 -2.13
CA ASP A 70 18.48 -6.79 -3.05
C ASP A 70 17.98 -5.48 -3.69
N THR A 71 16.71 -5.42 -4.09
CA THR A 71 16.11 -4.23 -4.72
C THR A 71 16.10 -3.02 -3.78
N TYR A 72 15.81 -3.24 -2.51
CA TYR A 72 15.65 -2.18 -1.52
C TYR A 72 16.89 -1.97 -0.63
N GLY A 73 17.93 -2.79 -0.80
CA GLY A 73 19.17 -2.69 -0.02
C GLY A 73 18.98 -3.05 1.46
N VAL A 74 18.10 -4.00 1.75
CA VAL A 74 17.81 -4.51 3.11
C VAL A 74 18.15 -6.01 3.20
N SER A 75 18.06 -6.59 4.39
CA SER A 75 18.23 -8.04 4.55
C SER A 75 16.96 -8.83 4.22
N VAL A 76 17.13 -10.11 3.92
CA VAL A 76 15.99 -11.03 3.72
C VAL A 76 15.12 -11.11 4.99
N ALA A 77 15.75 -11.03 6.18
CA ALA A 77 15.06 -11.07 7.46
C ALA A 77 14.16 -9.84 7.70
N GLU A 78 14.43 -8.74 7.01
CA GLU A 78 13.63 -7.51 7.05
C GLU A 78 12.52 -7.49 5.99
N THR A 79 12.39 -8.55 5.18
CA THR A 79 11.42 -8.60 4.07
C THR A 79 10.31 -9.62 4.34
N PHE A 80 9.06 -9.24 4.07
CA PHE A 80 7.87 -10.10 4.08
C PHE A 80 7.12 -9.99 2.75
N VAL A 81 6.42 -11.04 2.32
CA VAL A 81 5.58 -11.02 1.12
C VAL A 81 4.20 -11.61 1.38
N GLY A 82 3.20 -11.10 0.69
CA GLY A 82 1.80 -11.55 0.79
C GLY A 82 1.04 -11.40 -0.52
N ASN A 83 -0.20 -11.93 -0.53
CA ASN A 83 -1.13 -11.91 -1.65
C ASN A 83 -1.78 -10.51 -1.83
N GLY A 84 -0.94 -9.55 -2.19
CA GLY A 84 -1.27 -8.13 -2.26
C GLY A 84 -1.00 -7.41 -0.95
N SER A 85 -0.82 -6.08 -1.01
CA SER A 85 -0.59 -5.27 0.20
C SER A 85 -1.79 -5.30 1.15
N ASP A 86 -3.00 -5.54 0.64
CA ASP A 86 -4.20 -5.72 1.47
C ASP A 86 -4.07 -6.88 2.47
N GLU A 87 -3.54 -8.03 2.05
CA GLU A 87 -3.30 -9.15 2.97
C GLU A 87 -2.21 -8.82 3.99
N VAL A 88 -1.14 -8.14 3.54
CA VAL A 88 -0.06 -7.66 4.42
C VAL A 88 -0.62 -6.70 5.48
N LEU A 89 -1.49 -5.76 5.09
CA LEU A 89 -2.19 -4.85 6.00
C LEU A 89 -3.09 -5.62 6.96
N ALA A 90 -3.86 -6.60 6.48
CA ALA A 90 -4.71 -7.42 7.33
C ALA A 90 -3.89 -8.16 8.41
N PHE A 91 -2.73 -8.70 8.05
CA PHE A 91 -1.82 -9.32 9.02
C PHE A 91 -1.22 -8.30 9.99
N ALA A 92 -0.85 -7.10 9.52
CA ALA A 92 -0.33 -6.04 10.37
C ALA A 92 -1.36 -5.56 11.41
N PHE A 93 -2.65 -5.45 11.03
CA PHE A 93 -3.72 -5.11 11.96
C PHE A 93 -3.81 -6.14 13.10
N GLN A 94 -3.80 -7.43 12.76
CA GLN A 94 -3.85 -8.50 13.75
C GLN A 94 -2.57 -8.56 14.61
N ALA A 95 -1.40 -8.35 14.00
CA ALA A 95 -0.10 -8.48 14.68
C ALA A 95 0.18 -7.32 15.64
N PHE A 96 -0.17 -6.08 15.26
CA PHE A 96 0.36 -4.89 15.92
C PHE A 96 -0.70 -3.97 16.53
N PHE A 97 -1.94 -3.98 16.05
CA PHE A 97 -2.95 -3.00 16.48
C PHE A 97 -4.03 -3.58 17.40
N CYS A 98 -4.09 -4.91 17.54
CA CYS A 98 -5.06 -5.63 18.38
C CYS A 98 -4.63 -5.72 19.86
N HIS A 99 -4.43 -4.58 20.55
CA HIS A 99 -3.98 -4.58 21.95
C HIS A 99 -4.79 -3.68 22.90
N GLY A 100 -6.06 -3.43 22.56
CA GLY A 100 -7.00 -2.75 23.45
C GLY A 100 -6.85 -1.23 23.56
N ALA A 101 -6.07 -0.60 22.66
CA ALA A 101 -5.94 0.85 22.55
C ALA A 101 -6.23 1.33 21.11
N PRO A 102 -6.65 2.60 20.90
CA PRO A 102 -7.01 3.10 19.58
C PRO A 102 -5.83 3.23 18.62
N LEU A 103 -6.02 2.89 17.34
CA LEU A 103 -5.04 3.10 16.27
C LEU A 103 -5.18 4.52 15.72
N ASP A 104 -4.09 5.30 15.72
CA ASP A 104 -4.07 6.64 15.16
C ASP A 104 -3.97 6.60 13.62
N VAL A 105 -4.89 7.29 12.95
CA VAL A 105 -5.02 7.30 11.49
C VAL A 105 -5.50 8.66 10.99
N PRO A 106 -5.10 9.13 9.79
CA PRO A 106 -5.71 10.31 9.20
C PRO A 106 -7.20 10.09 8.93
N SER A 107 -8.02 11.13 9.05
CA SER A 107 -9.46 11.06 8.81
C SER A 107 -9.80 10.81 7.34
N ILE A 108 -8.89 11.20 6.43
CA ILE A 108 -8.98 11.04 4.99
C ILE A 108 -7.69 10.37 4.50
N THR A 109 -7.77 9.06 4.30
CA THR A 109 -6.67 8.22 3.79
C THR A 109 -7.24 6.98 3.09
N TYR A 110 -6.48 5.90 2.97
CA TYR A 110 -6.94 4.64 2.39
C TYR A 110 -8.21 4.12 3.06
N SER A 111 -9.27 4.00 2.25
CA SER A 111 -10.63 3.73 2.72
C SER A 111 -10.84 2.33 3.27
N PHE A 112 -9.86 1.44 3.13
CA PHE A 112 -9.96 0.07 3.63
C PHE A 112 -9.46 -0.08 5.08
N TYR A 113 -8.71 0.88 5.65
CA TYR A 113 -8.30 0.80 7.06
C TYR A 113 -9.48 0.65 8.04
N PRO A 114 -10.60 1.40 7.91
CA PRO A 114 -11.79 1.18 8.74
C PRO A 114 -12.41 -0.21 8.60
N VAL A 115 -12.22 -0.88 7.46
CA VAL A 115 -12.75 -2.22 7.22
C VAL A 115 -11.95 -3.25 8.01
N TYR A 116 -10.62 -3.16 8.00
CA TYR A 116 -9.77 -3.98 8.87
C TYR A 116 -10.01 -3.67 10.35
N ALA A 117 -10.14 -2.40 10.70
CA ALA A 117 -10.42 -2.00 12.06
C ALA A 117 -11.71 -2.62 12.59
N ASN A 118 -12.79 -2.60 11.80
CA ASN A 118 -14.05 -3.26 12.15
C ASN A 118 -13.88 -4.79 12.20
N LEU A 119 -13.19 -5.39 11.23
CA LEU A 119 -12.94 -6.83 11.18
C LEU A 119 -12.24 -7.36 12.44
N TYR A 120 -11.27 -6.62 12.95
CA TYR A 120 -10.42 -7.02 14.08
C TYR A 120 -10.81 -6.38 15.41
N GLY A 121 -11.88 -5.57 15.45
CA GLY A 121 -12.31 -4.88 16.67
C GLY A 121 -11.30 -3.83 17.16
N VAL A 122 -10.57 -3.19 16.26
CA VAL A 122 -9.63 -2.09 16.55
C VAL A 122 -10.38 -0.76 16.50
N GLU A 123 -10.31 0.02 17.57
CA GLU A 123 -10.83 1.39 17.58
C GLU A 123 -9.91 2.30 16.75
N LEU A 124 -10.48 3.15 15.88
CA LEU A 124 -9.70 4.15 15.13
C LEU A 124 -9.84 5.53 15.76
N ARG A 125 -8.72 6.14 16.14
CA ARG A 125 -8.65 7.58 16.44
C ARG A 125 -8.28 8.34 15.18
N LYS A 126 -9.25 9.04 14.62
CA LYS A 126 -9.11 9.77 13.35
C LYS A 126 -8.63 11.20 13.58
N HIS A 127 -7.55 11.58 12.91
CA HIS A 127 -6.97 12.92 12.96
C HIS A 127 -7.27 13.68 11.66
N PRO A 128 -7.86 14.89 11.71
CA PRO A 128 -8.07 15.69 10.51
C PRO A 128 -6.79 15.90 9.70
N LEU A 129 -6.92 16.02 8.38
CA LEU A 129 -5.84 16.58 7.57
C LEU A 129 -5.65 18.06 7.92
N ASN A 130 -4.46 18.60 7.67
CA ASN A 130 -4.21 20.04 7.84
C ASN A 130 -4.92 20.87 6.74
N ASN A 131 -4.79 22.20 6.81
CA ASN A 131 -5.44 23.11 5.85
C ASN A 131 -4.93 22.95 4.40
N GLN A 132 -3.80 22.26 4.21
CA GLN A 132 -3.18 21.94 2.93
C GLN A 132 -3.54 20.53 2.44
N TRP A 133 -4.45 19.82 3.12
CA TRP A 133 -4.84 18.43 2.82
C TRP A 133 -3.68 17.42 2.95
N GLU A 134 -2.76 17.71 3.87
CA GLU A 134 -1.65 16.84 4.23
C GLU A 134 -1.96 16.10 5.52
N VAL A 135 -1.29 14.96 5.74
CA VAL A 135 -1.40 14.22 6.99
C VAL A 135 -0.73 15.03 8.10
N ASP A 136 -1.47 15.31 9.18
CA ASP A 136 -0.92 16.04 10.32
C ASP A 136 -0.06 15.10 11.20
N LEU A 137 1.25 15.08 10.94
CA LEU A 137 2.20 14.25 11.69
C LEU A 137 2.32 14.66 13.16
N ASP A 138 2.05 15.92 13.50
CA ASP A 138 2.07 16.38 14.90
C ASP A 138 0.88 15.83 15.67
N ALA A 139 -0.31 15.85 15.05
CA ALA A 139 -1.50 15.22 15.62
C ALA A 139 -1.32 13.71 15.84
N LEU A 140 -0.65 13.03 14.90
CA LEU A 140 -0.29 11.61 15.02
C LEU A 140 0.80 11.33 16.06
N ALA A 141 1.42 12.33 16.67
CA ALA A 141 2.47 12.16 17.66
C ALA A 141 2.05 12.53 19.09
N ASN A 142 0.77 12.79 19.34
CA ASN A 142 0.22 13.17 20.66
C ASN A 142 0.30 12.06 21.71
N ASP A 143 0.70 12.37 22.94
CA ASP A 143 0.99 11.44 24.06
C ASP A 143 -0.24 10.68 24.65
N SER A 144 -1.30 10.52 23.87
CA SER A 144 -2.46 9.70 24.22
C SER A 144 -2.17 8.20 24.09
N GLU A 145 -2.85 7.40 24.91
CA GLU A 145 -2.87 5.94 24.76
C GLU A 145 -3.35 5.56 23.35
N ARG A 146 -2.59 4.68 22.69
CA ARG A 146 -2.81 4.30 21.29
C ARG A 146 -2.22 2.93 21.00
N SER A 147 -2.57 2.34 19.86
CA SER A 147 -1.97 1.09 19.41
C SER A 147 -0.87 1.14 18.35
N GLY A 148 -0.79 2.27 17.69
CA GLY A 148 0.20 2.53 16.69
C GLY A 148 -0.25 3.71 15.85
N VAL A 149 0.46 3.92 14.77
CA VAL A 149 0.14 4.93 13.76
C VAL A 149 0.12 4.24 12.41
N ILE A 150 -0.90 4.51 11.60
CA ILE A 150 -0.96 4.05 10.21
C ILE A 150 -1.36 5.18 9.28
N PHE A 151 -0.63 5.35 8.19
CA PHE A 151 -1.04 6.24 7.10
C PHE A 151 -0.36 5.86 5.78
N ALA A 152 -1.00 6.24 4.66
CA ALA A 152 -0.39 6.13 3.34
C ALA A 152 0.52 7.35 3.07
N ASN A 153 1.68 7.11 2.47
CA ASN A 153 2.63 8.14 2.06
C ASN A 153 3.32 7.72 0.74
N PRO A 154 2.93 8.25 -0.43
CA PRO A 154 1.92 9.29 -0.66
C PRO A 154 0.50 8.92 -0.21
N ASN A 155 -0.21 9.88 0.37
CA ASN A 155 -1.58 9.70 0.84
C ASN A 155 -2.56 9.53 -0.31
N ALA A 156 -3.54 8.66 -0.16
CA ALA A 156 -4.68 8.55 -1.06
C ALA A 156 -5.96 8.97 -0.31
N PRO A 157 -6.76 9.92 -0.82
CA PRO A 157 -6.80 10.39 -2.20
C PRO A 157 -6.04 11.70 -2.47
N THR A 158 -5.30 12.27 -1.51
CA THR A 158 -4.76 13.65 -1.69
C THR A 158 -3.50 13.73 -2.54
N GLY A 159 -2.75 12.62 -2.66
CA GLY A 159 -1.49 12.54 -3.42
C GLY A 159 -0.28 13.14 -2.69
N HIS A 160 -0.46 13.78 -1.55
CA HIS A 160 0.63 14.39 -0.78
C HIS A 160 1.60 13.34 -0.22
N ALA A 161 2.90 13.63 -0.20
CA ALA A 161 3.92 12.82 0.46
C ALA A 161 4.82 13.69 1.34
N HIS A 162 5.03 13.27 2.58
CA HIS A 162 5.99 13.88 3.51
C HIS A 162 7.43 13.53 3.14
N SER A 163 8.35 14.42 3.53
CA SER A 163 9.80 14.15 3.45
C SER A 163 10.23 13.08 4.46
N LEU A 164 11.35 12.42 4.18
CA LEU A 164 11.96 11.46 5.11
C LEU A 164 12.27 12.09 6.46
N GLU A 165 12.73 13.35 6.47
CA GLU A 165 13.04 14.08 7.70
C GLU A 165 11.80 14.25 8.59
N SER A 166 10.64 14.57 8.00
CA SER A 166 9.39 14.75 8.74
C SER A 166 8.89 13.42 9.34
N ILE A 167 9.00 12.33 8.58
CA ILE A 167 8.63 10.99 9.04
C ILE A 167 9.62 10.50 10.12
N GLU A 168 10.91 10.77 9.95
CA GLU A 168 11.93 10.47 10.95
C GLU A 168 11.66 11.21 12.27
N ALA A 169 11.17 12.46 12.22
CA ALA A 169 10.77 13.21 13.42
C ALA A 169 9.56 12.56 14.13
N LEU A 170 8.58 12.06 13.38
CA LEU A 170 7.46 11.29 13.94
C LEU A 170 7.99 10.02 14.62
N LEU A 171 8.80 9.21 13.93
CA LEU A 171 9.32 7.93 14.45
C LEU A 171 10.04 8.10 15.80
N LYS A 172 10.80 9.19 15.97
CA LYS A 172 11.46 9.52 17.25
C LYS A 172 10.48 9.79 18.39
N ARG A 173 9.31 10.34 18.10
CA ARG A 173 8.29 10.72 19.09
C ARG A 173 7.38 9.57 19.49
N VAL A 174 7.26 8.53 18.67
CA VAL A 174 6.38 7.37 18.91
C VAL A 174 7.14 6.04 18.90
N ALA A 175 8.36 6.04 19.45
CA ALA A 175 9.28 4.91 19.42
C ALA A 175 8.79 3.65 20.17
N ASP A 176 7.78 3.79 21.02
CA ASP A 176 7.18 2.70 21.81
C ASP A 176 6.08 1.92 21.08
N ARG A 177 5.72 2.31 19.85
CA ARG A 177 4.63 1.71 19.06
C ARG A 177 5.02 1.55 17.61
N VAL A 178 4.34 0.64 16.91
CA VAL A 178 4.51 0.45 15.46
C VAL A 178 3.97 1.65 14.69
N VAL A 179 4.76 2.14 13.75
CA VAL A 179 4.35 3.10 12.72
C VAL A 179 4.35 2.36 11.38
N LEU A 180 3.17 2.19 10.79
CA LEU A 180 3.00 1.58 9.48
C LEU A 180 2.82 2.66 8.41
N ILE A 181 3.76 2.71 7.47
CA ILE A 181 3.71 3.59 6.30
C ILE A 181 3.33 2.77 5.06
N ASP A 182 2.14 3.04 4.50
CA ASP A 182 1.71 2.43 3.24
C ASP A 182 2.25 3.22 2.04
N GLU A 183 3.21 2.60 1.34
CA GLU A 183 3.94 3.16 0.21
C GLU A 183 3.42 2.67 -1.14
N ALA A 184 2.12 2.31 -1.25
CA ALA A 184 1.51 1.86 -2.51
C ALA A 184 1.76 2.78 -3.73
N TYR A 185 2.06 4.06 -3.49
CA TYR A 185 2.28 5.08 -4.51
C TYR A 185 3.68 5.72 -4.50
N VAL A 186 4.61 5.26 -3.65
CA VAL A 186 5.90 5.94 -3.42
C VAL A 186 6.73 6.13 -4.68
N ASP A 187 6.67 5.14 -5.57
CA ASP A 187 7.44 5.12 -6.80
C ASP A 187 7.12 6.28 -7.75
N PHE A 188 5.99 6.98 -7.60
CA PHE A 188 5.59 8.08 -8.51
C PHE A 188 6.17 9.46 -8.12
N GLY A 189 7.27 9.47 -7.37
CA GLY A 189 8.10 10.65 -7.14
C GLY A 189 8.23 11.09 -5.68
N ALA A 190 7.88 10.23 -4.74
CA ALA A 190 8.18 10.39 -3.31
C ALA A 190 9.45 9.62 -2.92
N GLU A 191 9.95 9.90 -1.73
CA GLU A 191 11.10 9.20 -1.13
C GLU A 191 10.59 8.05 -0.25
N SER A 192 11.18 6.88 -0.39
CA SER A 192 10.80 5.69 0.38
C SER A 192 11.41 5.69 1.77
N THR A 193 10.56 5.46 2.77
CA THR A 193 10.89 5.30 4.18
C THR A 193 11.62 3.99 4.48
N VAL A 194 11.78 3.09 3.51
CA VAL A 194 12.62 1.89 3.67
C VAL A 194 14.04 2.25 4.11
N ALA A 195 14.57 3.39 3.64
CA ALA A 195 15.88 3.90 4.05
C ALA A 195 16.00 4.21 5.56
N LEU A 196 14.88 4.21 6.30
CA LEU A 196 14.82 4.44 7.74
C LEU A 196 14.72 3.14 8.56
N VAL A 197 14.40 2.00 7.94
CA VAL A 197 14.06 0.75 8.65
C VAL A 197 15.19 0.26 9.55
N GLU A 198 16.45 0.30 9.08
CA GLU A 198 17.62 -0.11 9.89
C GLU A 198 17.75 0.72 11.19
N ARG A 199 17.35 1.99 11.16
CA ARG A 199 17.49 2.93 12.28
C ARG A 199 16.28 2.95 13.22
N TYR A 200 15.11 2.54 12.74
CA TYR A 200 13.84 2.66 13.45
C TYR A 200 13.12 1.31 13.50
N PRO A 201 13.36 0.49 14.55
CA PRO A 201 12.83 -0.88 14.60
C PRO A 201 11.31 -0.96 14.68
N ASN A 202 10.64 0.16 15.01
CA ASN A 202 9.19 0.30 15.08
C ASN A 202 8.55 0.74 13.76
N LEU A 203 9.33 0.96 12.69
CA LEU A 203 8.82 1.28 11.36
C LEU A 203 8.51 -0.01 10.58
N LEU A 204 7.29 -0.08 10.05
CA LEU A 204 6.89 -1.07 9.04
C LEU A 204 6.47 -0.33 7.76
N VAL A 205 7.10 -0.66 6.65
CA VAL A 205 6.77 -0.10 5.34
C VAL A 205 6.04 -1.15 4.53
N THR A 206 4.88 -0.85 3.98
CA THR A 206 4.19 -1.78 3.06
C THR A 206 4.24 -1.27 1.63
N GLY A 207 4.37 -2.18 0.67
CA GLY A 207 4.33 -1.84 -0.75
C GLY A 207 3.60 -2.86 -1.60
N THR A 208 3.36 -2.51 -2.85
CA THR A 208 2.58 -3.35 -3.78
C THR A 208 3.15 -3.36 -5.18
N PHE A 209 2.98 -4.48 -5.87
CA PHE A 209 3.24 -4.61 -7.30
C PHE A 209 2.07 -4.10 -8.15
N SER A 210 0.94 -3.75 -7.52
CA SER A 210 -0.30 -3.43 -8.23
C SER A 210 -0.22 -2.14 -9.06
N LYS A 211 0.57 -1.17 -8.60
CA LYS A 211 0.60 0.19 -9.17
C LYS A 211 1.79 0.34 -10.10
N SER A 212 2.94 0.70 -9.56
CA SER A 212 4.15 1.04 -10.33
C SER A 212 4.71 -0.14 -11.15
N ARG A 213 4.48 -1.38 -10.72
CA ARG A 213 4.93 -2.60 -11.41
C ARG A 213 3.93 -3.17 -12.43
N SER A 214 2.78 -2.54 -12.61
CA SER A 214 1.72 -2.96 -13.56
C SER A 214 1.18 -4.38 -13.34
N LEU A 215 1.13 -4.85 -12.09
CA LEU A 215 0.67 -6.21 -11.74
C LEU A 215 -0.58 -6.22 -10.85
N ALA A 216 -1.51 -5.29 -11.04
CA ALA A 216 -2.75 -5.22 -10.26
C ALA A 216 -3.58 -6.51 -10.29
N GLY A 217 -3.53 -7.24 -11.41
CA GLY A 217 -4.22 -8.52 -11.59
C GLY A 217 -3.56 -9.72 -10.92
N LEU A 218 -2.30 -9.60 -10.46
CA LEU A 218 -1.54 -10.71 -9.87
C LEU A 218 -1.65 -10.78 -8.34
N ARG A 219 -2.03 -9.66 -7.70
CA ARG A 219 -2.18 -9.56 -6.23
C ARG A 219 -0.88 -9.92 -5.50
N LEU A 220 0.17 -9.13 -5.71
CA LEU A 220 1.43 -9.29 -4.99
C LEU A 220 1.76 -8.02 -4.19
N GLY A 221 2.19 -8.22 -2.94
CA GLY A 221 2.56 -7.16 -2.01
C GLY A 221 3.65 -7.61 -1.05
N TYR A 222 4.22 -6.66 -0.34
CA TYR A 222 5.32 -6.90 0.58
C TYR A 222 5.28 -5.94 1.76
N ALA A 223 6.01 -6.30 2.82
CA ALA A 223 6.41 -5.37 3.86
C ALA A 223 7.92 -5.42 4.06
N ILE A 224 8.49 -4.28 4.47
CA ILE A 224 9.87 -4.15 4.90
C ILE A 224 9.86 -3.51 6.29
N GLY A 225 10.53 -4.13 7.25
CA GLY A 225 10.55 -3.69 8.64
C GLY A 225 11.60 -4.48 9.42
N SER A 226 11.77 -4.16 10.71
CA SER A 226 12.72 -4.90 11.54
C SER A 226 12.41 -6.40 11.58
N PRO A 227 13.40 -7.28 11.80
CA PRO A 227 13.16 -8.72 11.88
C PRO A 227 12.09 -9.13 12.90
N GLU A 228 11.94 -8.36 13.98
CA GLU A 228 10.91 -8.56 15.00
C GLU A 228 9.49 -8.32 14.45
N LEU A 229 9.29 -7.25 13.69
CA LEU A 229 8.01 -6.99 13.02
C LEU A 229 7.73 -8.04 11.93
N ILE A 230 8.74 -8.42 11.16
CA ILE A 230 8.59 -9.46 10.13
C ILE A 230 8.22 -10.81 10.76
N GLU A 231 8.79 -11.16 11.91
CA GLU A 231 8.39 -12.35 12.67
C GLU A 231 6.91 -12.27 13.10
N GLY A 232 6.46 -11.12 13.56
CA GLY A 232 5.05 -10.87 13.90
C GLY A 232 4.11 -11.15 12.74
N LEU A 233 4.41 -10.62 11.55
CA LEU A 233 3.65 -10.89 10.33
C LEU A 233 3.67 -12.37 9.95
N GLN A 234 4.83 -13.03 10.04
CA GLN A 234 4.99 -14.44 9.73
C GLN A 234 4.12 -15.32 10.64
N ARG A 235 4.04 -15.02 11.94
CA ARG A 235 3.18 -15.75 12.90
C ARG A 235 1.70 -15.66 12.52
N VAL A 236 1.22 -14.48 12.12
CA VAL A 236 -0.17 -14.32 11.67
C VAL A 236 -0.39 -15.06 10.35
N LYS A 237 0.50 -14.88 9.37
CA LYS A 237 0.47 -15.59 8.07
C LYS A 237 0.37 -17.09 8.28
N ASP A 238 1.26 -17.69 9.06
CA ASP A 238 1.31 -19.14 9.26
C ASP A 238 0.16 -19.68 10.11
N SER A 239 -0.58 -18.81 10.81
CA SER A 239 -1.81 -19.15 11.51
C SER A 239 -3.06 -19.08 10.62
N PHE A 240 -2.96 -18.46 9.44
CA PHE A 240 -4.08 -18.24 8.52
C PHE A 240 -3.90 -19.01 7.20
N ASN A 241 -2.76 -18.82 6.54
CA ASN A 241 -2.39 -19.45 5.27
C ASN A 241 -0.85 -19.50 5.12
N SER A 242 -0.26 -20.69 5.22
CA SER A 242 1.20 -20.86 5.10
C SER A 242 1.75 -20.69 3.67
N TYR A 243 0.89 -20.70 2.63
CA TYR A 243 1.28 -20.62 1.22
C TYR A 243 0.49 -19.54 0.47
N PRO A 244 0.55 -18.25 0.88
CA PRO A 244 -0.32 -17.23 0.31
C PRO A 244 0.10 -16.75 -1.08
N VAL A 245 1.38 -16.85 -1.43
CA VAL A 245 1.91 -16.41 -2.72
C VAL A 245 2.07 -17.62 -3.62
N ASP A 246 1.39 -17.61 -4.77
CA ASP A 246 1.50 -18.67 -5.74
C ASP A 246 2.85 -18.66 -6.48
N SER A 247 3.27 -19.84 -6.95
CA SER A 247 4.57 -20.03 -7.60
C SER A 247 4.70 -19.21 -8.89
N LEU A 248 3.59 -18.97 -9.60
CA LEU A 248 3.57 -18.15 -10.80
C LEU A 248 3.76 -16.66 -10.47
N ALA A 249 3.06 -16.18 -9.43
CA ALA A 249 3.16 -14.81 -8.95
C ALA A 249 4.55 -14.50 -8.40
N SER A 250 5.17 -15.46 -7.70
CA SER A 250 6.56 -15.33 -7.27
C SER A 250 7.50 -15.11 -8.46
N VAL A 251 7.41 -15.95 -9.50
CA VAL A 251 8.29 -15.83 -10.68
C VAL A 251 8.03 -14.51 -11.43
N VAL A 252 6.76 -14.16 -11.64
CA VAL A 252 6.39 -12.90 -12.32
C VAL A 252 6.83 -11.67 -11.52
N GLY A 253 6.66 -11.69 -10.20
CA GLY A 253 7.10 -10.63 -9.29
C GLY A 253 8.61 -10.41 -9.36
N ILE A 254 9.39 -11.48 -9.35
CA ILE A 254 10.86 -11.44 -9.51
C ILE A 254 11.24 -10.77 -10.84
N GLU A 255 10.64 -11.18 -11.96
CA GLU A 255 10.94 -10.56 -13.27
C GLU A 255 10.54 -9.08 -13.35
N ALA A 256 9.48 -8.67 -12.66
CA ALA A 256 9.07 -7.27 -12.61
C ALA A 256 10.02 -6.36 -11.81
N LEU A 257 10.85 -6.93 -10.92
CA LEU A 257 11.86 -6.17 -10.15
C LEU A 257 13.17 -6.01 -10.92
N LYS A 258 13.54 -7.00 -11.75
CA LYS A 258 14.82 -7.02 -12.48
C LYS A 258 14.97 -5.89 -13.50
N ASP A 259 13.90 -5.52 -14.20
CA ASP A 259 13.95 -4.51 -15.27
C ASP A 259 13.70 -3.10 -14.72
N THR A 260 14.75 -2.53 -14.15
CA THR A 260 14.72 -1.15 -13.62
C THR A 260 14.55 -0.11 -14.73
N GLN A 261 15.00 -0.38 -15.95
CA GLN A 261 14.90 0.55 -17.07
C GLN A 261 13.45 0.71 -17.53
N HIS A 262 12.74 -0.40 -17.75
CA HIS A 262 11.32 -0.37 -18.10
C HIS A 262 10.47 0.27 -17.00
N PHE A 263 10.76 -0.10 -15.74
CA PHE A 263 10.11 0.50 -14.58
C PHE A 263 10.27 2.02 -14.55
N ASN A 264 11.50 2.53 -14.68
CA ASN A 264 11.78 3.96 -14.69
C ASN A 264 11.07 4.67 -15.86
N ALA A 265 11.11 4.09 -17.07
CA ALA A 265 10.43 4.66 -18.23
C ALA A 265 8.91 4.76 -18.03
N CYS A 266 8.27 3.70 -17.51
CA CYS A 266 6.83 3.72 -17.23
C CYS A 266 6.48 4.74 -16.15
N ARG A 267 7.23 4.77 -15.05
CA ARG A 267 7.09 5.77 -13.97
C ARG A 267 7.18 7.18 -14.52
N ASP A 268 8.23 7.49 -15.27
CA ASP A 268 8.50 8.84 -15.77
C ASP A 268 7.41 9.30 -16.75
N ASN A 269 6.87 8.38 -17.56
CA ASN A 269 5.73 8.66 -18.43
C ASN A 269 4.43 8.94 -17.65
N VAL A 270 4.17 8.21 -16.56
CA VAL A 270 3.03 8.50 -15.66
C VAL A 270 3.20 9.88 -15.02
N ILE A 271 4.38 10.19 -14.48
CA ILE A 271 4.67 11.49 -13.85
C ILE A 271 4.49 12.63 -14.87
N THR A 272 5.06 12.48 -16.07
CA THR A 272 4.90 13.46 -17.16
C THR A 272 3.44 13.69 -17.51
N THR A 273 2.66 12.60 -17.61
CA THR A 273 1.23 12.68 -17.90
C THR A 273 0.44 13.34 -16.77
N ARG A 274 0.78 13.04 -15.51
CA ARG A 274 0.18 13.66 -14.32
C ARG A 274 0.41 15.16 -14.33
N GLU A 275 1.64 15.62 -14.51
CA GLU A 275 1.95 17.06 -14.52
C GLU A 275 1.29 17.80 -15.68
N ARG A 276 1.28 17.20 -16.88
CA ARG A 276 0.56 17.76 -18.03
C ARG A 276 -0.94 17.85 -17.77
N THR A 277 -1.53 16.84 -17.12
CA THR A 277 -2.96 16.80 -16.80
C THR A 277 -3.31 17.85 -15.75
N ARG A 278 -2.49 17.99 -14.70
CA ARG A 278 -2.60 19.05 -13.69
C ARG A 278 -2.67 20.43 -14.34
N GLN A 279 -1.69 20.78 -15.17
CA GLN A 279 -1.64 22.07 -15.86
C GLN A 279 -2.86 22.33 -16.75
N ARG A 280 -3.37 21.29 -17.43
CA ARG A 280 -4.56 21.40 -18.27
C ARG A 280 -5.84 21.60 -17.46
N LEU A 281 -5.97 20.92 -16.32
CA LEU A 281 -7.10 21.10 -15.40
C LEU A 281 -7.08 22.51 -14.79
N GLU A 282 -5.92 22.99 -14.35
CA GLU A 282 -5.74 24.35 -13.85
C GLU A 282 -6.12 25.40 -14.91
N GLY A 283 -5.73 25.18 -16.17
CA GLY A 283 -6.15 26.02 -17.31
C GLY A 283 -7.65 26.00 -17.61
N LEU A 284 -8.39 25.02 -17.08
CA LEU A 284 -9.85 24.92 -17.16
C LEU A 284 -10.55 25.46 -15.90
N GLY A 285 -9.81 26.06 -14.96
CA GLY A 285 -10.37 26.64 -13.73
C GLY A 285 -10.49 25.67 -12.56
N PHE A 286 -9.94 24.46 -12.67
CA PHE A 286 -9.88 23.53 -11.53
C PHE A 286 -8.79 23.94 -10.54
N GLU A 287 -9.07 23.72 -9.26
CA GLU A 287 -8.07 23.65 -8.21
C GLU A 287 -7.57 22.20 -8.11
N VAL A 288 -6.27 21.99 -8.24
CA VAL A 288 -5.66 20.65 -8.27
C VAL A 288 -4.56 20.55 -7.23
N LEU A 289 -4.63 19.55 -6.35
CA LEU A 289 -3.58 19.34 -5.35
C LEU A 289 -2.30 18.80 -6.02
N PRO A 290 -1.10 19.24 -5.56
CA PRO A 290 0.15 18.58 -5.91
C PRO A 290 0.11 17.10 -5.53
N SER A 291 0.64 16.23 -6.39
CA SER A 291 0.59 14.79 -6.17
C SER A 291 1.95 14.15 -6.43
N LYS A 292 2.32 13.23 -5.55
CA LYS A 292 3.42 12.27 -5.70
C LYS A 292 2.92 10.85 -5.97
N ALA A 293 1.63 10.69 -6.27
CA ALA A 293 1.01 9.42 -6.66
C ALA A 293 0.77 9.35 -8.18
N ASN A 294 0.10 8.31 -8.67
CA ASN A 294 -0.29 8.17 -10.09
C ASN A 294 -1.68 8.76 -10.42
N PHE A 295 -2.22 9.60 -9.55
CA PHE A 295 -3.52 10.25 -9.70
C PHE A 295 -3.45 11.72 -9.23
N LEU A 296 -4.53 12.46 -9.46
CA LEU A 296 -4.70 13.84 -9.01
C LEU A 296 -6.02 13.95 -8.24
N LEU A 297 -6.04 14.77 -7.18
CA LEU A 297 -7.28 15.25 -6.58
C LEU A 297 -7.56 16.65 -7.12
N ALA A 298 -8.72 16.82 -7.76
CA ALA A 298 -9.12 18.07 -8.37
C ALA A 298 -10.54 18.44 -7.97
N GLN A 299 -10.80 19.73 -7.83
CA GLN A 299 -12.13 20.28 -7.59
C GLN A 299 -12.36 21.51 -8.48
N HIS A 300 -13.62 21.81 -8.76
CA HIS A 300 -14.01 23.02 -9.48
C HIS A 300 -14.87 23.88 -8.56
N PRO A 301 -14.61 25.20 -8.45
CA PRO A 301 -15.38 26.07 -7.55
C PRO A 301 -16.86 26.13 -7.90
N ASP A 302 -17.18 26.04 -9.19
CA ASP A 302 -18.56 26.19 -9.69
C ASP A 302 -19.32 24.87 -9.90
N PHE A 303 -18.65 23.71 -9.87
CA PHE A 303 -19.29 22.42 -10.18
C PHE A 303 -18.99 21.39 -9.09
N ALA A 304 -20.05 20.78 -8.55
CA ALA A 304 -19.87 19.67 -7.62
C ALA A 304 -19.33 18.44 -8.35
N GLY A 305 -18.48 17.63 -7.68
CA GLY A 305 -17.89 16.44 -8.29
C GLY A 305 -18.90 15.42 -8.83
N ALA A 306 -20.10 15.35 -8.26
CA ALA A 306 -21.19 14.48 -8.77
C ALA A 306 -21.85 14.99 -10.07
N GLN A 307 -21.58 16.24 -10.46
CA GLN A 307 -22.09 16.87 -11.67
C GLN A 307 -21.08 16.88 -12.82
N LEU A 308 -19.81 16.60 -12.52
CA LEU A 308 -18.69 16.51 -13.46
C LEU A 308 -18.50 15.05 -13.92
#